data_AF-A0A5C6VAI4-F1
#
_entry.id   AF-A0A5C6VAI4-F1
#
_cell.length_a   1.000
_cell.length_b   1.000
_cell.length_c   1.000
_cell.angle_alpha   90.00
_cell.angle_beta   90.00
_cell.angle_gamma   90.00
#
_symmetry.space_group_name_H-M   'P 1'
#
loop_
_entity.id
_entity.type
_entity.pdbx_description
1 polymer ?
#
loop_
_entity_poly.entity_id
_entity_poly.type
_entity_poly.pdbx_seq_one_letter_code
_entity_poly.pdbx_strand_id
1 'polypeptide(L)'
;MALRVITHVTCPCGHCGSIVESRYDDSRSHWYLATLRDLSHNGLYDGLDTLFSENTPSCPACGQSLGPEYVTRREHRAFKDAREGQEIARRI
;
A
#
# COMPACT_ATOMS: atom_id res chain seq x y z
N MET A 1 5.87 -10.06 -12.17
CA MET A 1 6.28 -9.97 -10.74
C MET A 1 5.28 -9.09 -10.01
N ALA A 2 4.56 -9.66 -9.05
CA ALA A 2 3.70 -8.89 -8.17
C ALA A 2 4.45 -8.59 -6.86
N LEU A 3 4.50 -7.32 -6.48
CA LEU A 3 5.06 -6.85 -5.22
C LEU A 3 3.95 -6.16 -4.42
N ARG A 4 3.86 -6.47 -3.13
CA ARG A 4 3.06 -5.71 -2.17
C ARG A 4 3.95 -5.14 -1.09
N VAL A 5 3.84 -3.83 -0.86
CA VAL A 5 4.51 -3.14 0.24
C VAL A 5 3.44 -2.63 1.19
N ILE A 6 3.61 -2.88 2.49
CA ILE A 6 2.72 -2.40 3.53
C ILE A 6 3.50 -1.42 4.40
N THR A 7 3.09 -0.16 4.39
CA THR A 7 3.67 0.90 5.21
C THR A 7 2.74 1.17 6.39
N HIS A 8 3.14 0.78 7.59
CA HIS A 8 2.40 1.04 8.83
C HIS A 8 2.71 2.43 9.36
N VAL A 9 1.66 3.14 9.76
CA VAL A 9 1.71 4.52 10.25
C VAL A 9 1.01 4.59 11.59
N THR A 10 1.65 5.26 12.56
CA THR A 10 1.09 5.47 13.89
C THR A 10 0.97 6.96 14.18
N CYS A 11 -0.25 7.43 14.35
CA CYS A 11 -0.53 8.80 14.72
C CYS A 11 -0.14 9.04 16.19
N PRO A 12 0.32 10.25 16.57
CA PRO A 12 0.60 10.57 17.97
C PRO A 12 -0.60 10.44 18.92
N CYS A 13 -1.83 10.47 18.40
CA CYS A 13 -3.04 10.21 19.18
C CYS A 13 -3.24 8.72 19.54
N GLY A 14 -2.35 7.83 19.08
CA GLY A 14 -2.39 6.38 19.31
C GLY A 14 -3.08 5.58 18.20
N HIS A 15 -3.81 6.23 17.29
CA HIS A 15 -4.44 5.55 16.16
C HIS A 15 -3.40 5.00 15.19
N CYS A 16 -3.61 3.77 14.72
CA CYS A 16 -2.72 3.10 13.78
C CYS A 16 -3.47 2.75 12.50
N GLY A 17 -2.76 2.81 11.37
CA GLY A 17 -3.27 2.39 10.08
C GLY A 17 -2.14 2.01 9.14
N SER A 18 -2.47 1.76 7.88
CA SER A 18 -1.47 1.39 6.88
C SER A 18 -1.79 1.87 5.48
N ILE A 19 -0.74 2.06 4.70
CA ILE A 19 -0.81 2.29 3.26
C ILE A 19 -0.34 1.00 2.59
N VAL A 20 -1.19 0.41 1.76
CA VAL A 20 -0.91 -0.85 1.05
C VAL A 20 -0.68 -0.55 -0.41
N GLU A 21 0.58 -0.61 -0.82
CA GLU A 21 1.00 -0.52 -2.21
C GLU A 21 0.94 -1.91 -2.84
N SER A 22 0.34 -1.98 -4.02
CA SER A 22 0.33 -3.17 -4.88
C SER A 22 0.90 -2.75 -6.23
N ARG A 23 2.03 -3.35 -6.59
CA ARG A 23 2.72 -3.14 -7.86
C ARG A 23 2.70 -4.44 -8.63
N TYR A 24 2.29 -4.35 -9.89
CA TYR A 24 2.37 -5.46 -10.81
C TYR A 24 3.15 -5.02 -12.03
N ASP A 25 4.24 -5.74 -12.27
CA ASP A 25 5.17 -5.47 -13.32
C ASP A 25 5.38 -6.77 -14.11
N ASP A 26 4.71 -6.88 -15.26
CA ASP A 26 4.98 -7.92 -16.25
C ASP A 26 5.24 -7.31 -17.63
N SER A 27 5.58 -8.14 -18.61
CA SER A 27 5.94 -7.69 -19.96
C SER A 27 4.78 -7.07 -20.76
N ARG A 28 3.54 -7.11 -20.24
CA ARG A 28 2.32 -6.65 -20.92
C ARG A 28 1.59 -5.56 -20.15
N SER A 29 1.84 -5.38 -18.86
CA SER A 29 1.08 -4.49 -18.00
C SER A 29 1.92 -4.02 -16.83
N HIS A 30 1.99 -2.70 -16.69
CA HIS A 30 2.58 -2.00 -15.57
C HIS A 30 1.45 -1.27 -14.85
N TRP A 31 1.08 -1.73 -13.66
CA TRP A 31 0.11 -1.01 -12.85
C TRP A 31 0.54 -0.90 -11.40
N TYR A 32 0.15 0.23 -10.82
CA TYR A 32 0.41 0.60 -9.43
C TYR A 32 -0.90 1.04 -8.80
N LEU A 33 -1.15 0.56 -7.59
CA LEU A 33 -2.27 0.98 -6.76
C LEU A 33 -1.82 1.09 -5.31
N ALA A 34 -2.09 2.23 -4.68
CA ALA A 34 -1.98 2.42 -3.25
C ALA A 34 -3.38 2.52 -2.65
N THR A 35 -3.58 1.88 -1.49
CA THR A 35 -4.86 1.94 -0.76
C THR A 35 -4.60 2.23 0.71
N LEU A 36 -5.45 3.08 1.28
CA LEU A 36 -5.45 3.38 2.70
C LEU A 36 -6.27 2.34 3.47
N ARG A 37 -5.72 1.85 4.57
CA ARG A 37 -6.40 0.94 5.51
C ARG A 37 -6.38 1.56 6.89
N ASP A 38 -7.57 1.77 7.44
CA ASP A 38 -7.79 2.45 8.72
C ASP A 38 -7.20 3.87 8.76
N LEU A 39 -7.06 4.50 7.58
CA LEU A 39 -6.63 5.88 7.38
C LEU A 39 -7.64 6.57 6.45
N SER A 40 -7.74 7.89 6.54
CA SER A 40 -8.55 8.71 5.63
C SER A 40 -7.67 9.39 4.57
N HIS A 41 -8.26 9.81 3.45
CA HIS A 41 -7.58 10.47 2.33
C HIS A 41 -7.68 12.02 2.40
N ASN A 42 -7.95 12.56 3.59
CA ASN A 42 -8.21 13.99 3.81
C ASN A 42 -6.99 14.74 4.37
N GLY A 43 -5.80 14.15 4.29
CA GLY A 43 -4.56 14.79 4.70
C GLY A 43 -4.14 15.91 3.75
N LEU A 44 -3.14 16.67 4.17
CA LEU A 44 -2.61 17.83 3.46
C LEU A 44 -1.09 17.74 3.28
N TYR A 45 -0.52 16.54 3.33
CA TYR A 45 0.92 16.35 3.11
C TYR A 45 1.27 16.67 1.64
N ASP A 46 2.17 17.63 1.45
CA ASP A 46 2.61 18.14 0.14
C ASP A 46 4.13 17.97 -0.10
N GLY A 47 4.78 17.17 0.75
CA GLY A 47 6.21 16.91 0.67
C GLY A 47 6.63 15.96 -0.47
N LEU A 48 7.93 15.64 -0.51
CA LEU A 48 8.55 14.89 -1.60
C LEU A 48 8.25 13.39 -1.62
N ASP A 49 7.76 12.82 -0.51
CA ASP A 49 7.42 11.40 -0.48
C ASP A 49 6.11 11.17 -1.23
N THR A 50 6.21 10.65 -2.46
CA THR A 50 5.09 10.46 -3.37
C THR A 50 4.01 9.54 -2.80
N LEU A 51 4.38 8.55 -1.98
CA LEU A 51 3.39 7.69 -1.36
C LEU A 51 2.43 8.50 -0.48
N PHE A 52 2.96 9.47 0.27
CA PHE A 52 2.18 10.31 1.16
C PHE A 52 1.54 11.50 0.45
N SER A 53 2.19 12.12 -0.53
CA SER A 53 1.62 13.27 -1.24
C SER A 53 0.53 12.87 -2.24
N GLU A 54 0.60 11.67 -2.82
CA GLU A 54 -0.48 11.16 -3.68
C GLU A 54 -1.65 10.58 -2.89
N ASN A 55 -1.40 9.97 -1.71
CA ASN A 55 -2.44 9.32 -0.91
C ASN A 55 -2.95 10.16 0.25
N THR A 56 -2.37 11.33 0.51
CA THR A 56 -2.81 12.31 1.52
C THR A 56 -3.38 11.68 2.80
N PRO A 57 -2.66 10.78 3.48
CA PRO A 57 -3.23 10.04 4.60
C PRO A 57 -3.48 10.97 5.78
N SER A 58 -4.63 10.81 6.43
CA SER A 58 -4.96 11.46 7.69
C SER A 58 -5.54 10.48 8.69
N CYS A 59 -5.37 10.81 9.97
CA CYS A 59 -5.93 10.04 11.06
C CYS A 59 -7.45 10.27 11.11
N PRO A 60 -8.29 9.23 10.99
CA PRO A 60 -9.74 9.38 11.10
C PRO A 60 -10.20 9.74 12.52
N ALA A 61 -9.39 9.47 13.54
CA ALA A 61 -9.74 9.71 14.94
C ALA A 61 -9.55 11.18 15.36
N CYS A 62 -8.46 11.84 14.93
CA CYS A 62 -8.15 13.22 15.32
C CYS A 62 -8.04 14.21 14.15
N GLY A 63 -8.18 13.75 12.90
CA GLY A 63 -8.09 14.57 11.70
C GLY A 63 -6.68 15.00 11.30
N GLN A 64 -5.65 14.61 12.08
CA GLN A 64 -4.26 14.99 11.82
C GLN A 64 -3.78 14.43 10.47
N SER A 65 -3.12 15.28 9.67
CA SER A 65 -2.41 14.84 8.46
C SER A 65 -1.18 14.03 8.85
N LEU A 66 -0.97 12.91 8.18
CA LEU A 66 0.12 11.99 8.44
C LEU A 66 1.13 12.09 7.30
N GLY A 67 2.39 12.36 7.62
CA GLY A 67 3.52 12.26 6.70
C GLY A 67 4.44 11.06 7.00
N PRO A 68 5.54 10.91 6.24
CA PRO A 68 6.53 9.84 6.39
C PRO A 68 7.14 9.72 7.79
N GLU A 69 7.17 10.81 8.55
CA GLU A 69 7.68 10.87 9.91
C GLU A 69 6.88 10.00 10.90
N TYR A 70 5.64 9.63 10.57
CA TYR A 70 4.80 8.76 11.40
C TYR A 70 4.90 7.27 11.00
N VAL A 71 5.77 6.93 10.04
CA VAL A 71 6.00 5.54 9.65
C VAL A 71 6.70 4.79 10.77
N THR A 72 6.08 3.70 11.22
CA THR A 72 6.63 2.85 12.27
C THR A 72 7.22 1.55 11.73
N ARG A 73 6.73 1.06 10.59
CA ARG A 73 7.20 -0.19 9.98
C ARG A 73 6.89 -0.26 8.50
N ARG A 74 7.75 -0.93 7.73
CA ARG A 74 7.50 -1.31 6.33
C ARG A 74 7.69 -2.81 6.13
N GLU A 75 6.74 -3.46 5.46
CA GLU A 75 6.83 -4.87 5.07
C GLU A 75 6.85 -4.99 3.54
N HIS A 76 7.73 -5.83 3.00
CA HIS A 76 7.83 -6.09 1.57
C HIS A 76 7.48 -7.56 1.32
N ARG A 77 6.49 -7.82 0.47
CA ARG A 77 6.06 -9.17 0.08
C ARG A 77 6.10 -9.31 -1.43
N ALA A 78 7.02 -10.13 -1.92
CA ALA A 78 7.02 -10.56 -3.31
C ALA A 78 6.09 -11.76 -3.47
N PHE A 79 5.21 -11.73 -4.47
CA PHE A 79 4.48 -12.90 -4.91
C PHE A 79 5.21 -13.48 -6.13
N LYS A 80 5.65 -14.74 -6.04
CA LYS A 80 5.98 -15.49 -7.25
C LYS A 80 4.65 -15.81 -7.93
N ASP A 81 4.53 -15.40 -9.19
CA ASP A 81 3.38 -15.68 -10.05
C ASP A 81 2.97 -17.16 -9.95
N ALA A 82 1.81 -17.44 -9.35
CA ALA A 82 1.20 -18.78 -9.31
C ALA A 82 0.55 -19.10 -10.67
N ARG A 83 1.32 -19.05 -11.75
CA ARG A 83 0.92 -19.53 -13.09
C ARG A 83 1.74 -20.76 -13.48
N GLU A 84 1.62 -21.81 -12.69
CA GLU A 84 1.94 -23.18 -13.11
C GLU A 84 1.00 -24.11 -12.31
N GLY A 85 -0.18 -24.40 -12.87
CA GLY A 85 -1.20 -25.17 -12.16
C GLY A 85 -2.61 -25.19 -12.75
N GLN A 86 -2.81 -24.66 -13.96
CA GLN A 86 -4.03 -24.90 -14.75
C GLN A 86 -3.67 -25.47 -16.13
N GLU A 87 -2.93 -26.57 -16.13
CA GLU A 87 -2.94 -27.50 -17.26
C GLU A 87 -3.11 -28.90 -16.65
N ILE A 88 -3.86 -29.77 -17.32
CA ILE A 88 -4.32 -31.10 -16.86
C ILE A 88 -5.64 -31.09 -16.06
N ALA A 89 -6.71 -30.60 -16.69
CA ALA A 89 -8.04 -31.18 -16.52
C ALA A 89 -8.79 -31.21 -17.85
N ARG A 90 -8.13 -31.74 -18.89
CA ARG A 90 -8.78 -32.17 -20.14
C ARG A 90 -8.16 -33.50 -20.57
N ARG A 91 -8.62 -34.57 -19.92
CA ARG A 91 -8.66 -35.97 -20.40
C ARG A 91 -8.92 -36.84 -19.19
N ILE A 92 -10.20 -37.09 -18.88
CA ILE A 92 -10.76 -38.44 -18.75
C ILE A 92 -12.23 -38.34 -19.16
#